data_AF-A0A2G4DS31-F1
#
_entry.id   AF-A0A2G4DS31-F1
#
_cell.length_a   1.000
_cell.length_b   1.000
_cell.length_c   1.000
_cell.angle_alpha   90.00
_cell.angle_beta   90.00
_cell.angle_gamma   90.00
#
_symmetry.space_group_name_H-M   'P 1'
#
loop_
_entity.id
_entity.type
_entity.pdbx_description
1 polymer ?
#
loop_
_entity_poly.entity_id
_entity_poly.type
_entity_poly.pdbx_seq_one_letter_code
_entity_poly.pdbx_strand_id
1 'polypeptide(L)'
;MVDIKAHAGDDVIARRLDGNQANSLNHFIVSPGRHSMELGIVMIGYQNSHRRCTATLDYDGFAADERYTLVQSRADAEVKVSLLDSRGVAVAQAGKVPCL
;
A
#
# COMPACT_ATOMS: atom_id res chain seq x y z
N MET A 1 -3.94 1.05 -13.01
CA MET A 1 -4.68 1.24 -11.73
C MET A 1 -4.00 0.40 -10.65
N VAL A 2 -4.00 0.85 -9.40
CA VAL A 2 -3.44 0.09 -8.27
C VAL A 2 -4.51 -0.13 -7.21
N ASP A 3 -4.97 -1.37 -7.05
CA ASP A 3 -5.91 -1.76 -5.99
C ASP A 3 -5.19 -1.92 -4.65
N ILE A 4 -5.94 -1.79 -3.56
CA ILE A 4 -5.42 -1.99 -2.19
C ILE A 4 -6.09 -3.20 -1.57
N LYS A 5 -5.28 -4.07 -0.96
CA LYS A 5 -5.72 -5.20 -0.14
C LYS A 5 -5.06 -5.14 1.22
N ALA A 6 -5.88 -5.10 2.26
CA ALA A 6 -5.46 -5.19 3.65
C ALA A 6 -5.35 -6.64 4.11
N HIS A 7 -4.52 -6.87 5.13
CA HIS A 7 -4.58 -8.08 5.93
C HIS A 7 -5.94 -8.17 6.65
N ALA A 8 -6.44 -9.39 6.88
CA ALA A 8 -7.72 -9.57 7.53
C ALA A 8 -7.72 -8.95 8.93
N GLY A 9 -8.69 -8.07 9.20
CA GLY A 9 -8.80 -7.35 10.46
C GLY A 9 -8.02 -6.03 10.52
N ASP A 10 -7.33 -5.64 9.46
CA ASP A 10 -6.70 -4.33 9.32
C ASP A 10 -7.45 -3.46 8.31
N ASP A 11 -7.30 -2.14 8.46
CA ASP A 11 -7.75 -1.18 7.45
C ASP A 11 -6.55 -0.54 6.74
N VAL A 12 -6.66 -0.35 5.44
CA VAL A 12 -5.66 0.33 4.63
C VAL A 12 -6.33 1.32 3.70
N ILE A 13 -5.77 2.53 3.63
CA ILE A 13 -6.24 3.59 2.74
C ILE A 13 -5.10 4.18 1.90
N ALA A 14 -5.43 4.57 0.67
CA ALA A 14 -4.62 5.46 -0.14
C ALA A 14 -4.65 6.87 0.48
N ARG A 15 -3.47 7.41 0.81
CA ARG A 15 -3.33 8.76 1.37
C ARG A 15 -2.80 9.76 0.36
N ARG A 16 -1.66 9.44 -0.26
CA ARG A 16 -1.00 10.34 -1.21
C ARG A 16 -0.44 9.61 -2.42
N LEU A 17 -0.52 10.27 -3.57
CA LEU A 17 0.15 9.92 -4.81
C LEU A 17 1.05 11.10 -5.20
N ASP A 18 2.35 10.85 -5.29
CA ASP A 18 3.37 11.85 -5.64
C ASP A 18 3.31 13.11 -4.76
N GLY A 19 3.08 12.90 -3.46
CA GLY A 19 2.98 13.97 -2.45
C GLY A 19 1.61 14.67 -2.39
N ASN A 20 0.73 14.47 -3.37
CA ASN A 20 -0.62 15.03 -3.39
C ASN A 20 -1.63 14.06 -2.77
N GLN A 21 -2.74 14.58 -2.23
CA GLN A 21 -3.81 13.72 -1.71
C GLN A 21 -4.32 12.77 -2.79
N ALA A 22 -4.50 11.49 -2.43
CA ALA A 22 -5.05 10.50 -3.33
C ALA A 22 -6.51 10.83 -3.67
N ASN A 23 -6.89 10.60 -4.93
CA ASN A 23 -8.26 10.85 -5.42
C ASN A 23 -9.28 9.84 -4.88
N SER A 24 -8.82 8.71 -4.34
CA SER A 24 -9.65 7.68 -3.72
C SER A 24 -8.93 7.14 -2.48
N LEU A 25 -9.70 6.63 -1.52
CA LEU A 25 -9.17 5.94 -0.35
C LEU A 25 -8.85 4.46 -0.63
N ASN A 26 -9.41 3.86 -1.69
CA ASN A 26 -9.37 2.40 -1.87
C ASN A 26 -8.43 1.95 -3.00
N HIS A 27 -7.95 2.88 -3.84
CA HIS A 27 -7.07 2.60 -4.97
C HIS A 27 -6.28 3.84 -5.36
N PHE A 28 -5.21 3.65 -6.15
CA PHE A 28 -4.52 4.72 -6.85
C PHE A 28 -4.79 4.66 -8.36
N ILE A 29 -4.97 5.83 -8.96
CA ILE A 29 -4.96 6.01 -10.41
C ILE A 29 -3.57 6.55 -10.76
N VAL A 30 -2.78 5.74 -11.46
CA VAL A 30 -1.39 6.05 -11.82
C VAL A 30 -1.26 6.10 -13.33
N SER A 31 -0.46 7.04 -13.81
CA SER A 31 0.01 7.06 -15.20
C SER A 31 1.19 6.09 -15.37
N PRO A 32 1.63 5.83 -16.62
CA PRO A 32 2.86 5.11 -16.84
C PRO A 32 4.09 5.86 -16.27
N GLY A 33 5.06 5.13 -15.76
CA GLY A 33 6.31 5.65 -15.23
C GLY A 33 6.41 5.59 -13.71
N ARG A 34 7.09 6.60 -13.13
CA ARG A 34 7.45 6.61 -11.72
C ARG A 34 6.44 7.32 -10.85
N HIS A 35 6.05 6.62 -9.78
CA HIS A 35 5.15 7.13 -8.78
C HIS A 35 5.57 6.74 -7.35
N SER A 36 5.24 7.60 -6.40
CA SER A 36 5.37 7.35 -4.97
C SER A 36 3.98 7.30 -4.34
N MET A 37 3.68 6.21 -3.63
CA MET A 37 2.38 6.00 -3.00
C MET A 37 2.53 5.94 -1.48
N GLU A 38 1.77 6.76 -0.77
CA GLU A 38 1.67 6.75 0.69
C GLU A 38 0.36 6.06 1.10
N LEU A 39 0.47 5.02 1.93
CA LEU A 39 -0.67 4.32 2.52
C LEU A 39 -0.80 4.65 4.01
N GLY A 40 -2.04 4.81 4.46
CA GLY A 40 -2.40 4.80 5.88
C GLY A 40 -2.88 3.42 6.26
N ILE A 41 -2.37 2.87 7.36
CA ILE A 41 -2.70 1.52 7.82
C ILE A 41 -3.17 1.62 9.26
N VAL A 42 -4.33 1.06 9.57
CA VAL A 42 -4.82 0.89 10.94
C VAL A 42 -4.76 -0.59 11.26
N MET A 43 -3.82 -0.93 12.13
CA MET A 43 -3.63 -2.28 12.63
C MET A 43 -4.54 -2.49 13.84
N ILE A 44 -5.45 -3.46 13.75
CA ILE A 44 -6.30 -3.82 14.89
C ILE A 44 -5.64 -4.99 15.63
N GLY A 45 -5.45 -4.83 16.93
CA GLY A 45 -4.82 -5.81 17.82
C GLY A 45 -5.78 -6.35 18.88
N TYR A 46 -5.22 -7.08 19.85
CA TYR A 46 -5.98 -7.65 20.97
C TYR A 46 -6.63 -6.54 21.81
N GLN A 47 -7.84 -6.78 22.34
CA GLN A 47 -8.63 -5.81 23.13
C GLN A 47 -8.88 -4.47 22.42
N ASN A 48 -9.07 -4.47 21.09
CA ASN A 48 -9.29 -3.26 20.28
C ASN A 48 -8.15 -2.23 20.38
N SER A 49 -6.91 -2.66 20.63
CA SER A 49 -5.76 -1.78 20.49
C SER A 49 -5.60 -1.39 19.01
N HIS A 50 -5.59 -0.10 18.70
CA HIS A 50 -5.37 0.39 17.34
C HIS A 50 -3.96 0.97 17.23
N ARG A 51 -3.18 0.49 16.26
CA ARG A 51 -1.87 1.06 15.95
C ARG A 51 -1.91 1.65 14.54
N ARG A 52 -1.40 2.88 14.38
CA ARG A 52 -1.46 3.56 13.08
C ARG A 52 -0.08 3.54 12.45
N CYS A 53 -0.01 2.98 11.25
CA CYS A 53 1.21 2.94 10.46
C CYS A 53 1.08 3.77 9.19
N THR A 54 2.23 4.19 8.67
CA THR A 54 2.32 4.80 7.35
C THR A 54 3.37 4.04 6.54
N ALA A 55 3.00 3.64 5.34
CA ALA A 55 3.92 2.99 4.40
C ALA A 55 4.09 3.89 3.18
N THR A 56 5.33 3.97 2.68
CA THR A 56 5.65 4.61 1.41
C THR A 56 6.25 3.57 0.48
N LEU A 57 5.72 3.48 -0.73
CA LEU A 57 6.23 2.61 -1.78
C LEU A 57 6.52 3.44 -3.03
N ASP A 58 7.78 3.39 -3.46
CA ASP A 58 8.24 3.97 -4.72
C ASP A 58 8.35 2.87 -5.78
N TYR A 59 7.84 3.13 -6.98
CA TYR A 59 7.96 2.23 -8.12
C TYR A 59 8.05 3.03 -9.41
N ASP A 60 9.00 2.69 -10.28
CA ASP A 60 9.29 3.38 -11.54
C ASP A 60 8.77 2.68 -12.80
N GLY A 61 8.18 1.49 -12.62
CA GLY A 61 7.77 0.60 -13.71
C GLY A 61 6.27 0.52 -13.94
N PHE A 62 5.47 1.54 -13.61
CA PHE A 62 4.04 1.49 -13.96
C PHE A 62 3.87 1.52 -15.47
N ALA A 63 3.18 0.52 -16.01
CA ALA A 63 2.86 0.43 -17.43
C ALA A 63 1.43 0.91 -17.73
N ALA A 64 1.22 1.38 -18.95
CA ALA A 64 -0.12 1.69 -19.47
C ALA A 64 -1.01 0.45 -19.46
N ASP A 65 -2.29 0.63 -19.15
CA ASP A 65 -3.33 -0.42 -19.15
C ASP A 65 -3.07 -1.62 -18.23
N GLU A 66 -2.02 -1.59 -17.41
CA GLU A 66 -1.73 -2.62 -16.41
C GLU A 66 -2.46 -2.38 -15.08
N ARG A 67 -2.69 -3.49 -14.39
CA ARG A 67 -3.27 -3.51 -13.04
C ARG A 67 -2.25 -4.04 -12.06
N TYR A 68 -2.20 -3.37 -10.92
CA TYR A 68 -1.33 -3.74 -9.82
C TYR A 68 -2.16 -3.87 -8.55
N THR A 69 -1.62 -4.55 -7.55
CA THR A 69 -2.24 -4.64 -6.23
C THR A 69 -1.21 -4.35 -5.15
N LEU A 70 -1.49 -3.35 -4.33
CA LEU A 70 -0.80 -3.14 -3.05
C LEU A 70 -1.39 -4.07 -2.01
N VAL A 71 -0.57 -4.99 -1.51
CA VAL A 71 -0.96 -5.93 -0.47
C VAL A 71 -0.22 -5.54 0.81
N GLN A 72 -0.98 -5.16 1.84
CA GLN A 72 -0.48 -5.09 3.20
C GLN A 72 -0.61 -6.46 3.86
N SER A 73 0.45 -6.90 4.50
CA SER A 73 0.51 -8.16 5.24
C SER A 73 1.22 -7.97 6.58
N ARG A 74 1.03 -8.95 7.46
CA ARG A 74 1.76 -9.07 8.72
C ARG A 74 2.70 -10.27 8.61
N ALA A 75 3.99 -10.05 8.83
CA ALA A 75 4.99 -11.10 8.87
C ALA A 75 5.91 -10.84 10.06
N ASP A 76 6.10 -11.84 10.92
CA ASP A 76 6.97 -11.75 12.10
C ASP A 76 6.65 -10.54 13.03
N ALA A 77 5.35 -10.24 13.18
CA ALA A 77 4.83 -9.08 13.89
C ALA A 77 5.18 -7.70 13.29
N GLU A 78 5.77 -7.67 12.09
CA GLU A 78 6.00 -6.46 11.31
C GLU A 78 4.95 -6.27 10.21
N VAL A 79 4.72 -5.02 9.84
CA VAL A 79 3.86 -4.66 8.71
C VAL A 79 4.71 -4.61 7.45
N LYS A 80 4.29 -5.37 6.44
CA LYS A 80 4.88 -5.33 5.10
C LYS A 80 3.86 -4.83 4.09
N VAL A 81 4.32 -4.09 3.09
CA VAL A 81 3.49 -3.67 1.95
C VAL A 81 4.24 -4.00 0.68
N SER A 82 3.62 -4.82 -0.18
CA SER A 82 4.19 -5.23 -1.47
C SER A 82 3.30 -4.78 -2.60
N LEU A 83 3.90 -4.37 -3.71
CA LEU A 83 3.22 -4.13 -4.97
C LEU A 83 3.33 -5.38 -5.84
N LEU A 84 2.19 -5.94 -6.20
CA LEU A 84 2.09 -7.09 -7.10
C LEU A 84 1.67 -6.62 -8.50
N ASP A 85 2.25 -7.22 -9.53
CA ASP A 85 1.76 -7.10 -10.90
C ASP A 85 0.47 -7.90 -11.14
N SER A 86 -0.09 -7.82 -12.35
CA SER A 86 -1.31 -8.52 -12.76
C SER A 86 -1.21 -10.04 -12.71
N ARG A 87 0.01 -10.60 -12.64
CA ARG A 87 0.28 -12.04 -12.50
C ARG A 87 0.46 -12.45 -11.03
N GLY A 88 0.41 -11.50 -10.09
CA GLY A 88 0.63 -11.72 -8.67
C GLY A 88 2.11 -11.75 -8.27
N VAL A 89 3.03 -11.35 -9.15
CA VAL A 89 4.46 -11.28 -8.86
C VAL A 89 4.77 -9.97 -8.14
N ALA A 90 5.52 -10.04 -7.03
CA ALA A 90 5.97 -8.85 -6.31
C ALA A 90 7.02 -8.10 -7.14
N VAL A 91 6.73 -6.85 -7.49
CA VAL A 91 7.61 -5.98 -8.30
C VAL A 91 8.24 -4.85 -7.49
N ALA A 92 7.67 -4.53 -6.32
CA ALA A 92 8.24 -3.59 -5.37
C ALA A 92 7.77 -3.89 -3.95
N GLN A 93 8.50 -3.40 -2.96
CA GLN A 93 8.14 -3.49 -1.55
C GLN A 93 8.42 -2.15 -0.87
N ALA A 94 7.54 -1.75 0.04
CA ALA A 94 7.79 -0.61 0.91
C ALA A 94 9.02 -0.88 1.79
N GLY A 95 9.72 0.19 2.14
CA GLY A 95 10.78 0.16 3.13
C GLY A 95 10.23 -0.08 4.54
N LYS A 96 10.92 0.46 5.55
CA LYS A 96 10.44 0.40 6.94
C LYS A 96 9.06 1.07 7.06
N VAL A 97 8.12 0.37 7.67
CA VAL A 97 6.76 0.87 7.93
C VAL A 97 6.67 1.35 9.38
N PRO A 98 6.89 2.65 9.67
CA PRO A 98 6.74 3.18 11.02
C PRO A 98 5.29 3.09 11.49
N CYS A 99 5.14 2.70 12.76
CA CYS A 99 3.84 2.54 13.40
C CYS A 99 3.87 3.21 14.78
N LEU A 100 2.94 4.14 15.00
CA LEU A 100 2.71 4.89 16.24
C LEU A 100 1.61 4.23 17.07
#